data_AF-A0A957J8L2-F1
#
_entry.id   AF-A0A957J8L2-F1
#
_cell.length_a   1.000
_cell.length_b   1.000
_cell.length_c   1.000
_cell.angle_alpha   90.00
_cell.angle_beta   90.00
_cell.angle_gamma   90.00
#
_symmetry.space_group_name_H-M   'P 1'
#
loop_
_entity.id
_entity.type
_entity.pdbx_description
1 polymer ?
#
loop_
_entity_poly.entity_id
_entity_poly.type
_entity_poly.pdbx_seq_one_letter_code
_entity_poly.pdbx_strand_id
1 'polypeptide(L)'
;MTINETLYFEELGFIYAHDVRYDPANPAFFNPLPHGRAIQFRLHTEPEVAEVVLIANHGRVQAVPLRPFGRGQRFTYWQGELDLNDALRDELVYSFALRRTDGRVAYWGGRGMTHLVETPFRVSLASLRPFTTPAWMHGAVMYQIFPERFANGRPEITPEPSVGWDDDPAWSHFHGGDLPGVTANLDHLVELGVDVLYLNPINVSPSNHKYDAVDFYHVDPGFGGDEALHELVQAAHGRGLKVVLDASFNHCYPQFF
;
A
#
# COMPACT_ATOMS: atom_id res chain seq x y z
N MET A 1 44.85 23.91 -12.14
CA MET A 1 44.37 22.81 -13.00
C MET A 1 42.87 22.74 -12.80
N THR A 2 42.14 23.45 -13.65
CA THR A 2 40.68 23.63 -13.56
C THR A 2 40.04 22.38 -14.15
N ILE A 3 39.19 21.70 -13.38
CA ILE A 3 38.44 20.54 -13.87
C ILE A 3 37.40 21.09 -14.86
N ASN A 4 37.62 20.86 -16.15
CA ASN A 4 36.67 21.16 -17.21
C ASN A 4 35.62 20.04 -17.23
N GLU A 5 34.45 20.29 -16.65
CA GLU A 5 33.28 19.38 -16.61
C GLU A 5 32.56 19.18 -17.95
N THR A 6 33.21 19.50 -19.06
CA THR A 6 32.56 19.45 -20.37
C THR A 6 33.54 19.01 -21.45
N LEU A 7 33.63 17.69 -21.61
CA LEU A 7 34.24 17.04 -22.77
C LEU A 7 33.22 16.13 -23.44
N TYR A 8 32.08 16.69 -23.82
CA TYR A 8 31.21 16.27 -24.93
C TYR A 8 30.38 17.49 -25.35
N PHE A 9 31.00 18.48 -25.99
CA PHE A 9 30.32 19.58 -26.68
C PHE A 9 30.38 19.27 -28.18
N GLU A 10 29.28 18.88 -28.84
CA GLU A 10 28.42 19.88 -29.50
C GLU A 10 26.91 19.77 -29.17
N GLU A 11 26.46 18.76 -28.42
CA GLU A 11 25.07 18.68 -27.93
C GLU A 11 25.07 18.62 -26.40
N LEU A 12 24.44 19.61 -25.75
CA LEU A 12 24.12 19.55 -24.32
C LEU A 12 23.43 18.21 -24.02
N GLY A 13 23.85 17.56 -22.91
CA GLY A 13 23.47 16.20 -22.53
C GLY A 13 22.04 15.82 -22.90
N PHE A 14 21.92 14.76 -23.69
CA PHE A 14 20.67 14.32 -24.34
C PHE A 14 19.69 13.60 -23.38
N ILE A 15 20.10 13.34 -22.14
CA ILE A 15 19.22 12.96 -21.03
C ILE A 15 19.59 13.81 -19.83
N TYR A 16 18.61 14.52 -19.27
CA TYR A 16 18.79 15.34 -18.08
C TYR A 16 18.34 14.63 -16.80
N ALA A 17 18.71 15.18 -15.64
CA ALA A 17 18.29 14.65 -14.35
C ALA A 17 16.77 14.57 -14.16
N HIS A 18 16.00 15.42 -14.86
CA HIS A 18 14.54 15.40 -14.81
C HIS A 18 13.88 14.44 -15.81
N ASP A 19 14.67 13.86 -16.73
CA ASP A 19 14.22 12.84 -17.69
C ASP A 19 14.26 11.44 -17.10
N VAL A 20 14.89 11.25 -15.95
CA VAL A 20 15.00 9.96 -15.26
C VAL A 20 14.54 10.10 -13.81
N ARG A 21 13.79 9.12 -13.30
CA ARG A 21 13.40 9.07 -11.89
C ARG A 21 13.81 7.75 -11.27
N TYR A 22 14.58 7.87 -10.20
CA TYR A 22 15.01 6.79 -9.34
C TYR A 22 15.27 7.31 -7.94
N ASP A 23 14.78 6.62 -6.93
CA ASP A 23 15.12 6.89 -5.53
C ASP A 23 15.28 5.56 -4.77
N PRO A 24 16.51 5.20 -4.35
CA PRO A 24 16.73 3.95 -3.63
C PRO A 24 16.13 3.92 -2.22
N ALA A 25 15.72 5.07 -1.66
CA ALA A 25 15.01 5.13 -0.39
C ALA A 25 13.50 4.88 -0.52
N ASN A 26 12.97 4.89 -1.75
CA ASN A 26 11.55 4.72 -2.02
C ASN A 26 11.26 3.28 -2.52
N PRO A 27 10.45 2.50 -1.77
CA PRO A 27 10.08 1.13 -2.15
C PRO A 27 9.40 0.98 -3.51
N ALA A 28 8.86 2.06 -4.09
CA ALA A 28 8.32 2.02 -5.44
C ALA A 28 9.41 1.84 -6.53
N PHE A 29 10.67 2.21 -6.25
CA PHE A 29 11.80 2.06 -7.17
C PHE A 29 12.77 0.96 -6.76
N PHE A 30 12.95 0.74 -5.46
CA PHE A 30 13.88 -0.24 -4.92
C PHE A 30 13.17 -1.05 -3.84
N ASN A 31 12.79 -2.28 -4.18
CA ASN A 31 11.98 -3.12 -3.31
C ASN A 31 12.65 -4.47 -3.05
N PRO A 32 13.22 -4.70 -1.85
CA PRO A 32 13.64 -6.03 -1.43
C PRO A 32 12.42 -6.96 -1.38
N LEU A 33 12.46 -8.04 -2.14
CA LEU A 33 11.34 -8.99 -2.19
C LEU A 33 11.33 -9.90 -0.95
N PRO A 34 10.16 -10.44 -0.56
CA PRO A 34 10.05 -11.38 0.54
C PRO A 34 11.03 -12.57 0.40
N HIS A 35 11.43 -13.14 1.54
CA HIS A 35 12.42 -14.21 1.65
C HIS A 35 13.87 -13.82 1.30
N GLY A 36 14.15 -12.55 1.02
CA GLY A 36 15.53 -12.04 0.86
C GLY A 36 16.27 -12.57 -0.36
N ARG A 37 15.55 -13.16 -1.32
CA ARG A 37 16.13 -13.83 -2.48
C ARG A 37 16.36 -12.91 -3.67
N ALA A 38 15.68 -11.77 -3.73
CA ALA A 38 15.81 -10.85 -4.84
C ALA A 38 15.46 -9.42 -4.44
N ILE A 39 15.92 -8.46 -5.25
CA ILE A 39 15.54 -7.05 -5.18
C ILE A 39 14.90 -6.68 -6.51
N GLN A 40 13.70 -6.11 -6.45
CA GLN A 40 13.06 -5.51 -7.60
C GLN A 40 13.51 -4.05 -7.74
N PHE A 41 13.95 -3.72 -8.95
CA PHE A 41 14.31 -2.38 -9.37
C PHE A 41 13.28 -1.86 -10.36
N ARG A 42 12.88 -0.60 -10.18
CA ARG A 42 12.13 0.15 -11.16
C ARG A 42 12.80 1.48 -11.44
N LEU A 43 12.63 1.93 -12.68
CA LEU A 43 13.19 3.18 -13.18
C LEU A 43 12.15 3.83 -14.09
N HIS A 44 12.02 5.16 -14.06
CA HIS A 44 11.25 5.88 -15.06
C HIS A 44 12.21 6.67 -15.94
N THR A 45 11.99 6.66 -17.26
CA THR A 45 12.81 7.42 -18.21
C THR A 45 11.94 8.16 -19.19
N GLU A 46 12.49 9.18 -19.85
CA GLU A 46 11.88 9.78 -21.02
C GLU A 46 11.65 8.74 -22.15
N PRO A 47 10.68 8.97 -23.06
CA PRO A 47 10.18 7.94 -23.96
C PRO A 47 11.13 7.46 -25.07
N GLU A 48 12.19 8.21 -25.39
CA GLU A 48 13.20 7.87 -26.41
C GLU A 48 14.34 7.00 -25.85
N VAL A 49 14.33 6.67 -24.55
CA VAL A 49 15.14 5.59 -24.02
C VAL A 49 14.59 4.26 -24.53
N ALA A 50 15.41 3.55 -25.30
CA ALA A 50 15.06 2.26 -25.90
C ALA A 50 15.41 1.08 -25.00
N GLU A 51 16.46 1.20 -24.18
CA GLU A 51 16.91 0.12 -23.30
C GLU A 51 17.44 0.64 -21.96
N VAL A 52 17.18 -0.14 -20.92
CA VAL A 52 17.68 0.09 -19.57
C VAL A 52 18.31 -1.19 -19.06
N VAL A 53 19.54 -1.11 -18.57
CA VAL A 53 20.27 -2.23 -17.99
C VAL A 53 20.76 -1.84 -16.61
N LEU A 54 20.39 -2.59 -15.59
CA LEU A 54 20.99 -2.50 -14.26
C LEU A 54 22.35 -3.19 -14.30
N ILE A 55 23.40 -2.47 -13.93
CA ILE A 55 24.74 -3.01 -13.73
C ILE A 55 24.95 -3.11 -12.22
N ALA A 56 24.96 -4.32 -11.69
CA ALA A 56 25.03 -4.59 -10.25
C ALA A 56 26.28 -5.39 -9.90
N ASN A 57 26.84 -5.15 -8.72
CA ASN A 57 27.95 -5.89 -8.14
C ASN A 57 27.72 -6.11 -6.64
N HIS A 58 27.57 -7.36 -6.24
CA HIS A 58 27.38 -7.80 -4.86
C HIS A 58 28.27 -9.03 -4.55
N GLY A 59 29.44 -9.09 -5.20
CA GLY A 59 30.35 -10.25 -5.18
C GLY A 59 30.71 -10.72 -6.58
N ARG A 60 29.77 -10.58 -7.52
CA ARG A 60 29.93 -10.78 -8.96
C ARG A 60 29.25 -9.63 -9.69
N VAL A 61 29.84 -9.20 -10.81
CA VAL A 61 29.20 -8.24 -11.72
C VAL A 61 28.11 -8.94 -12.52
N GLN A 62 26.91 -8.39 -12.49
CA GLN A 62 25.75 -8.83 -13.24
C GLN A 62 25.16 -7.64 -14.02
N ALA A 63 24.74 -7.92 -15.25
CA ALA A 63 23.97 -7.00 -16.06
C ALA A 63 22.56 -7.55 -16.18
N VAL A 64 21.57 -6.83 -15.65
CA VAL A 64 20.16 -7.22 -15.64
C VAL A 64 19.39 -6.27 -16.55
N PRO A 65 18.94 -6.72 -17.74
CA PRO A 65 18.07 -5.92 -18.59
C PRO A 65 16.73 -5.67 -17.90
N LEU A 66 16.32 -4.41 -17.81
CA LEU A 66 15.00 -4.04 -17.34
C LEU A 66 14.02 -4.07 -18.52
N ARG A 67 12.79 -4.53 -18.26
CA ARG A 67 11.71 -4.60 -19.24
C ARG A 67 10.74 -3.44 -19.03
N PRO A 68 10.22 -2.82 -20.10
CA PRO A 68 9.14 -1.85 -19.95
C PRO A 68 7.86 -2.57 -19.49
N PHE A 69 7.19 -2.03 -18.48
CA PHE A 69 5.91 -2.57 -17.98
C PHE A 69 4.76 -1.56 -18.06
N GLY A 70 5.06 -0.31 -18.39
CA GLY A 70 4.07 0.75 -18.56
C GLY A 70 4.64 1.92 -19.34
N ARG A 71 3.75 2.73 -19.90
CA ARG A 71 4.11 4.00 -20.56
C ARG A 71 3.03 5.03 -20.29
N GLY A 72 3.44 6.19 -19.83
CA GLY A 72 2.59 7.37 -19.65
C GLY A 72 2.89 8.43 -20.71
N GLN A 73 2.30 9.62 -20.55
CA GLN A 73 2.54 10.73 -21.46
C GLN A 73 4.00 11.22 -21.43
N ARG A 74 4.64 11.19 -20.25
CA ARG A 74 6.00 11.72 -20.04
C ARG A 74 7.07 10.65 -19.86
N PHE A 75 6.71 9.47 -19.35
CA PHE A 75 7.69 8.46 -18.95
C PHE A 75 7.36 7.07 -19.50
N THR A 76 8.41 6.32 -19.79
CA THR A 76 8.38 4.86 -19.87
C THR A 76 8.79 4.29 -18.51
N TYR A 77 8.08 3.26 -18.04
CA TYR A 77 8.27 2.63 -16.75
C TYR A 77 8.94 1.27 -16.93
N TRP A 78 10.08 1.07 -16.27
CA TRP A 78 10.95 -0.08 -16.43
C TRP A 78 11.03 -0.89 -15.14
N GLN A 79 11.14 -2.21 -15.26
CA GLN A 79 11.22 -3.15 -14.14
C GLN A 79 12.26 -4.24 -14.41
N GLY A 80 12.99 -4.64 -13.38
CA GLY A 80 13.90 -5.78 -13.40
C GLY A 80 14.15 -6.31 -12.01
N GLU A 81 14.63 -7.55 -11.90
CA GLU A 81 14.88 -8.21 -10.63
C GLU A 81 16.30 -8.74 -10.58
N LEU A 82 17.00 -8.41 -9.49
CA LEU A 82 18.34 -8.89 -9.18
C LEU A 82 18.21 -10.03 -8.17
N ASP A 83 18.63 -11.23 -8.55
CA ASP A 83 18.73 -12.37 -7.63
C ASP A 83 19.94 -12.18 -6.69
N LEU A 84 19.73 -12.38 -5.39
CA LEU A 84 20.75 -12.27 -4.33
C LEU A 84 21.24 -13.64 -3.83
N ASN A 85 20.75 -14.76 -4.37
CA ASN A 85 21.07 -16.12 -3.90
C ASN A 85 22.58 -16.42 -3.86
N ASP A 86 23.38 -15.71 -4.67
CA ASP A 86 24.85 -15.84 -4.75
C ASP A 86 25.60 -14.64 -4.15
N ALA A 87 24.98 -13.86 -3.24
CA ALA A 87 25.63 -12.70 -2.67
C ALA A 87 26.85 -13.08 -1.81
N LEU A 88 28.03 -12.59 -2.23
CA LEU A 88 29.30 -12.83 -1.54
C LEU A 88 29.78 -11.59 -0.76
N ARG A 89 29.02 -10.49 -0.81
CA ARG A 89 29.33 -9.22 -0.14
C ARG A 89 28.10 -8.71 0.62
N ASP A 90 28.36 -7.99 1.71
CA ASP A 90 27.32 -7.29 2.48
C ASP A 90 26.86 -5.97 1.85
N GLU A 91 27.52 -5.54 0.78
CA GLU A 91 27.23 -4.30 0.05
C GLU A 91 26.84 -4.64 -1.41
N LEU A 92 25.78 -4.00 -1.87
CA LEU A 92 25.37 -3.95 -3.27
C LEU A 92 25.77 -2.60 -3.86
N VAL A 93 26.59 -2.66 -4.92
CA VAL A 93 27.03 -1.51 -5.70
C VAL A 93 26.38 -1.58 -7.08
N TYR A 94 25.71 -0.53 -7.55
CA TYR A 94 25.00 -0.60 -8.83
C TYR A 94 24.82 0.75 -9.54
N SER A 95 24.59 0.70 -10.84
CA SER A 95 24.22 1.83 -11.69
C SER A 95 23.24 1.37 -12.78
N PHE A 96 22.60 2.31 -13.47
CA PHE A 96 21.81 2.01 -14.66
C PHE A 96 22.51 2.50 -15.91
N ALA A 97 22.61 1.67 -16.93
CA ALA A 97 22.96 2.08 -18.28
C ALA A 97 21.67 2.28 -19.09
N LEU A 98 21.57 3.42 -19.76
CA LEU A 98 20.42 3.84 -20.55
C LEU A 98 20.88 4.01 -21.98
N ARG A 99 20.23 3.33 -22.93
CA ARG A 99 20.49 3.52 -24.36
C ARG A 99 19.26 4.11 -25.03
N ARG A 100 19.45 5.19 -25.80
CA ARG A 100 18.39 5.84 -26.57
C ARG A 100 18.19 5.20 -27.94
N THR A 101 17.08 5.54 -28.57
CA THR A 101 16.74 5.11 -29.94
C THR A 101 17.77 5.55 -30.98
N ASP A 102 18.48 6.65 -30.74
CA ASP A 102 19.57 7.15 -31.59
C ASP A 102 20.93 6.46 -31.31
N GLY A 103 20.97 5.49 -30.39
CA GLY A 103 22.15 4.71 -30.03
C GLY A 103 23.03 5.32 -28.94
N ARG A 104 22.77 6.56 -28.49
CA ARG A 104 23.57 7.19 -27.42
C ARG A 104 23.33 6.53 -26.06
N VAL A 105 24.38 6.48 -25.24
CA VAL A 105 24.37 5.83 -23.92
C VAL A 105 24.69 6.81 -22.80
N ALA A 106 23.93 6.72 -21.71
CA ALA A 106 24.16 7.45 -20.48
C ALA A 106 24.07 6.51 -19.27
N TYR A 107 24.69 6.90 -18.15
CA TYR A 107 24.70 6.14 -16.91
C TYR A 107 24.10 6.94 -15.76
N TRP A 108 23.17 6.33 -15.03
CA TRP A 108 22.59 6.89 -13.81
C TRP A 108 23.19 6.24 -12.56
N GLY A 109 23.75 7.06 -11.69
CA GLY A 109 24.40 6.64 -10.44
C GLY A 109 24.00 7.51 -9.24
N GLY A 110 24.64 7.27 -8.10
CA GLY A 110 24.41 7.96 -6.83
C GLY A 110 24.68 9.47 -6.83
N ARG A 111 25.29 10.03 -7.90
CA ARG A 111 25.42 11.48 -8.10
C ARG A 111 24.66 12.02 -9.33
N GLY A 112 23.78 11.22 -9.92
CA GLY A 112 22.96 11.61 -11.07
C GLY A 112 23.45 11.05 -12.40
N MET A 113 23.17 11.77 -13.49
CA MET A 113 23.48 11.35 -14.85
C MET A 113 24.94 11.62 -15.20
N THR A 114 25.58 10.65 -15.83
CA THR A 114 26.98 10.69 -16.25
C THR A 114 27.16 9.94 -17.58
N HIS A 115 28.29 10.13 -18.26
CA HIS A 115 28.63 9.38 -19.48
C HIS A 115 29.61 8.22 -19.22
N LEU A 116 29.96 7.99 -17.95
CA LEU A 116 30.90 6.97 -17.48
C LEU A 116 30.42 6.42 -16.12
N VAL A 117 30.72 5.17 -15.79
CA VAL A 117 30.35 4.59 -14.48
C VAL A 117 31.31 5.07 -13.39
N GLU A 118 31.14 6.30 -12.90
CA GLU A 118 32.04 6.90 -11.90
C GLU A 118 31.45 6.91 -10.48
N THR A 119 30.12 6.95 -10.35
CA THR A 119 29.45 7.15 -9.05
C THR A 119 28.28 6.18 -8.85
N PRO A 120 28.52 4.87 -8.70
CA PRO A 120 27.42 3.92 -8.48
C PRO A 120 26.70 4.17 -7.14
N PHE A 121 25.44 3.77 -7.07
CA PHE A 121 24.72 3.62 -5.81
C PHE A 121 25.37 2.54 -4.96
N ARG A 122 25.24 2.68 -3.64
CA ARG A 122 25.74 1.74 -2.64
C ARG A 122 24.68 1.52 -1.60
N VAL A 123 24.31 0.27 -1.36
CA VAL A 123 23.30 -0.12 -0.36
C VAL A 123 23.84 -1.29 0.44
N SER A 124 23.67 -1.27 1.76
CA SER A 124 23.96 -2.44 2.59
C SER A 124 22.86 -3.47 2.41
N LEU A 125 23.22 -4.70 2.05
CA LEU A 125 22.27 -5.81 1.98
C LEU A 125 21.72 -6.17 3.36
N ALA A 126 22.51 -5.99 4.43
CA ALA A 126 22.09 -6.23 5.80
C ALA A 126 21.01 -5.25 6.30
N SER A 127 20.90 -4.05 5.70
CA SER A 127 19.87 -3.08 6.05
C SER A 127 18.54 -3.31 5.33
N LEU A 128 18.47 -4.24 4.37
CA LEU A 128 17.24 -4.47 3.61
C LEU A 128 16.15 -5.04 4.51
N ARG A 129 14.95 -4.47 4.37
CA ARG A 129 13.74 -4.92 5.08
C ARG A 129 12.64 -5.12 4.04
N PRO A 130 12.35 -6.37 3.66
CA PRO A 130 11.24 -6.65 2.75
C PRO A 130 9.92 -6.20 3.37
N PHE A 131 9.09 -5.54 2.57
CA PHE A 131 7.71 -5.29 2.95
C PHE A 131 6.90 -6.57 2.76
N THR A 132 6.13 -6.95 3.77
CA THR A 132 5.25 -8.12 3.72
C THR A 132 3.84 -7.72 4.16
N THR A 133 2.84 -8.37 3.57
CA THR A 133 1.44 -8.21 3.96
C THR A 133 0.88 -9.57 4.37
N PRO A 134 -0.19 -9.62 5.18
CA PRO A 134 -0.81 -10.87 5.56
C PRO A 134 -1.27 -11.65 4.33
N ALA A 135 -0.83 -12.91 4.20
CA ALA A 135 -1.09 -13.72 3.01
C ALA A 135 -2.60 -13.93 2.73
N TRP A 136 -3.42 -13.99 3.78
CA TRP A 136 -4.87 -14.15 3.65
C TRP A 136 -5.55 -12.95 2.97
N MET A 137 -4.92 -11.78 2.93
CA MET A 137 -5.49 -10.58 2.30
C MET A 137 -5.29 -10.58 0.77
N HIS A 138 -4.42 -11.43 0.24
CA HIS A 138 -4.11 -11.46 -1.19
C HIS A 138 -5.30 -12.02 -1.97
N GLY A 139 -6.02 -11.14 -2.67
CA GLY A 139 -7.20 -11.51 -3.45
C GLY A 139 -8.50 -11.59 -2.63
N ALA A 140 -8.47 -11.21 -1.35
CA ALA A 140 -9.65 -11.22 -0.49
C ALA A 140 -10.71 -10.19 -0.92
N VAL A 141 -11.98 -10.56 -0.81
CA VAL A 141 -13.14 -9.70 -1.07
C VAL A 141 -13.64 -9.10 0.24
N MET A 142 -13.60 -7.78 0.34
CA MET A 142 -14.05 -7.04 1.53
C MET A 142 -15.47 -6.48 1.34
N TYR A 143 -16.30 -6.63 2.36
CA TYR A 143 -17.63 -6.05 2.43
C TYR A 143 -17.68 -5.00 3.55
N GLN A 144 -17.94 -3.75 3.18
CA GLN A 144 -18.10 -2.66 4.14
C GLN A 144 -19.50 -2.71 4.75
N ILE A 145 -19.57 -2.65 6.08
CA ILE A 145 -20.80 -2.65 6.85
C ILE A 145 -20.85 -1.34 7.64
N PHE A 146 -21.91 -0.58 7.42
CA PHE A 146 -22.34 0.51 8.29
C PHE A 146 -23.39 -0.05 9.27
N PRO A 147 -23.01 -0.43 10.51
CA PRO A 147 -23.86 -1.31 11.35
C PRO A 147 -25.25 -0.74 11.58
N GLU A 148 -25.34 0.56 11.84
CA GLU A 148 -26.57 1.32 12.11
C GLU A 148 -27.63 1.20 11.00
N ARG A 149 -27.24 0.78 9.79
CA ARG A 149 -28.12 0.65 8.61
C ARG A 149 -28.08 -0.71 7.93
N PHE A 150 -27.37 -1.68 8.50
CA PHE A 150 -27.20 -2.98 7.85
C PHE A 150 -28.36 -3.93 8.15
N ALA A 151 -28.60 -4.21 9.42
CA ALA A 151 -29.74 -4.99 9.90
C ALA A 151 -29.99 -4.70 11.38
N ASN A 152 -31.26 -4.62 11.79
CA ASN A 152 -31.66 -4.53 13.20
C ASN A 152 -31.95 -5.94 13.73
N GLY A 153 -31.05 -6.49 14.55
CA GLY A 153 -31.18 -7.82 15.15
C GLY A 153 -31.75 -7.80 16.57
N ARG A 154 -31.67 -6.68 17.27
CA ARG A 154 -32.18 -6.48 18.64
C ARG A 154 -32.88 -5.12 18.75
N PRO A 155 -34.16 -5.03 18.37
CA PRO A 155 -34.92 -3.77 18.42
C PRO A 155 -34.96 -3.14 19.82
N GLU A 156 -34.83 -3.94 20.88
CA GLU A 156 -34.84 -3.49 22.27
C GLU A 156 -33.64 -2.63 22.69
N ILE A 157 -32.54 -2.62 21.93
CA ILE A 157 -31.37 -1.77 22.19
C ILE A 157 -31.27 -0.58 21.24
N THR A 158 -32.27 -0.39 20.36
CA THR A 158 -32.29 0.72 19.41
C THR A 158 -32.24 2.06 20.17
N PRO A 159 -31.30 2.97 19.85
CA PRO A 159 -31.22 4.28 20.49
C PRO A 159 -32.47 5.13 20.24
N GLU A 160 -32.93 5.84 21.27
CA GLU A 160 -34.04 6.79 21.15
C GLU A 160 -33.53 8.24 21.13
N PRO A 161 -34.10 9.14 20.29
CA PRO A 161 -35.17 8.87 19.34
C PRO A 161 -34.70 8.09 18.10
N SER A 162 -35.53 7.15 17.63
CA SER A 162 -35.33 6.43 16.37
C SER A 162 -36.42 6.72 15.32
N VAL A 163 -36.14 6.37 14.07
CA VAL A 163 -37.09 6.37 12.95
C VAL A 163 -37.32 4.94 12.44
N GLY A 164 -38.36 4.73 11.66
CA GLY A 164 -38.65 3.42 11.08
C GLY A 164 -37.54 2.96 10.13
N TRP A 165 -37.35 1.65 10.01
CA TRP A 165 -36.30 1.06 9.15
C TRP A 165 -36.41 1.52 7.68
N ASP A 166 -37.64 1.69 7.20
CA ASP A 166 -37.94 2.11 5.83
C ASP A 166 -38.08 3.64 5.66
N ASP A 167 -37.87 4.42 6.73
CA ASP A 167 -37.94 5.88 6.68
C ASP A 167 -36.65 6.48 6.07
N ASP A 168 -36.80 7.63 5.43
CA ASP A 168 -35.68 8.33 4.80
C ASP A 168 -34.56 8.65 5.81
N PRO A 169 -33.30 8.35 5.47
CA PRO A 169 -32.19 8.64 6.35
C PRO A 169 -31.92 10.15 6.41
N ALA A 170 -31.70 10.65 7.63
CA ALA A 170 -31.09 11.95 7.86
C ALA A 170 -29.80 11.81 8.67
N TRP A 171 -29.00 12.85 8.67
CA TRP A 171 -27.69 12.89 9.33
C TRP A 171 -27.75 12.54 10.83
N SER A 172 -28.89 12.77 11.49
CA SER A 172 -29.11 12.49 12.92
C SER A 172 -30.07 11.34 13.20
N HIS A 173 -30.60 10.66 12.18
CA HIS A 173 -31.57 9.58 12.38
C HIS A 173 -30.87 8.30 12.84
N PHE A 174 -31.49 7.59 13.78
CA PHE A 174 -31.17 6.21 14.14
C PHE A 174 -32.27 5.30 13.59
N HIS A 175 -31.88 4.25 12.87
CA HIS A 175 -32.71 3.18 12.33
C HIS A 175 -32.56 1.88 13.14
N GLY A 176 -31.56 1.81 14.03
CA GLY A 176 -31.41 0.73 15.00
C GLY A 176 -30.65 -0.49 14.49
N GLY A 177 -29.85 -0.34 13.44
CA GLY A 177 -28.98 -1.43 13.00
C GLY A 177 -27.87 -1.73 14.03
N ASP A 178 -27.53 -3.01 14.20
CA ASP A 178 -26.68 -3.48 15.29
C ASP A 178 -25.82 -4.69 14.92
N LEU A 179 -24.86 -5.06 15.79
CA LEU A 179 -23.96 -6.21 15.55
C LEU A 179 -24.68 -7.58 15.59
N PRO A 180 -25.72 -7.80 16.42
CA PRO A 180 -26.57 -8.99 16.29
C PRO A 180 -27.22 -9.13 14.91
N GLY A 181 -27.68 -8.04 14.31
CA GLY A 181 -28.23 -8.01 12.96
C GLY A 181 -27.17 -8.36 11.91
N VAL A 182 -25.94 -7.88 12.07
CA VAL A 182 -24.81 -8.31 11.24
C VAL A 182 -24.57 -9.83 11.39
N THR A 183 -24.55 -10.32 12.63
CA THR A 183 -24.31 -11.74 12.95
C THR A 183 -25.37 -12.65 12.32
N ALA A 184 -26.63 -12.23 12.34
CA ALA A 184 -27.75 -12.97 11.74
C ALA A 184 -27.66 -13.08 10.21
N ASN A 185 -26.90 -12.19 9.55
CA ASN A 185 -26.77 -12.13 8.09
C ASN A 185 -25.42 -12.65 7.57
N LEU A 186 -24.57 -13.25 8.42
CA LEU A 186 -23.27 -13.78 7.98
C LEU A 186 -23.39 -14.86 6.90
N ASP A 187 -24.43 -15.69 6.95
CA ASP A 187 -24.63 -16.76 5.95
C ASP A 187 -24.86 -16.16 4.55
N HIS A 188 -25.58 -15.04 4.45
CA HIS A 188 -25.75 -14.30 3.20
C HIS A 188 -24.41 -13.76 2.68
N LEU A 189 -23.55 -13.23 3.56
CA LEU A 189 -22.24 -12.70 3.17
C LEU A 189 -21.29 -13.82 2.71
N VAL A 190 -21.38 -15.00 3.32
CA VAL A 190 -20.65 -16.19 2.86
C VAL A 190 -21.14 -16.63 1.48
N GLU A 191 -22.45 -16.68 1.25
CA GLU A 191 -23.04 -17.02 -0.05
C GLU A 191 -22.61 -16.04 -1.15
N LEU A 192 -22.50 -14.75 -0.81
CA LEU A 192 -22.03 -13.71 -1.71
C LEU A 192 -20.53 -13.87 -2.08
N GLY A 193 -19.75 -14.63 -1.30
CA GLY A 193 -18.31 -14.83 -1.50
C GLY A 193 -17.43 -13.79 -0.81
N VAL A 194 -17.89 -13.21 0.30
CA VAL A 194 -17.12 -12.27 1.12
C VAL A 194 -16.07 -13.02 1.95
N ASP A 195 -14.87 -12.45 2.08
CA ASP A 195 -13.80 -12.96 2.95
C ASP A 195 -13.59 -12.08 4.20
N VAL A 196 -13.88 -10.78 4.10
CA VAL A 196 -13.56 -9.79 5.15
C VAL A 196 -14.73 -8.85 5.38
N LEU A 197 -15.15 -8.72 6.63
CA LEU A 197 -16.07 -7.68 7.08
C LEU A 197 -15.25 -6.45 7.50
N TYR A 198 -15.52 -5.30 6.91
CA TYR A 198 -15.01 -4.02 7.40
C TYR A 198 -16.16 -3.25 8.06
N LEU A 199 -16.09 -3.10 9.38
CA LEU A 199 -17.08 -2.36 10.15
C LEU A 199 -16.65 -0.89 10.25
N ASN A 200 -17.56 0.02 9.88
CA ASN A 200 -17.49 1.42 10.31
C ASN A 200 -17.40 1.52 11.85
N PRO A 201 -17.03 2.68 12.43
CA PRO A 201 -16.77 2.80 13.85
C PRO A 201 -17.91 2.25 14.72
N ILE A 202 -17.54 1.46 15.73
CA ILE A 202 -18.49 0.79 16.64
C ILE A 202 -18.32 1.25 18.08
N ASN A 203 -17.34 2.11 18.36
CA ASN A 203 -17.07 2.62 19.69
C ASN A 203 -18.20 3.51 20.20
N VAL A 204 -18.31 3.65 21.52
CA VAL A 204 -19.35 4.48 22.15
C VAL A 204 -19.30 5.89 21.58
N SER A 205 -20.43 6.38 21.07
CA SER A 205 -20.56 7.71 20.48
C SER A 205 -22.02 8.16 20.43
N PRO A 206 -22.31 9.46 20.64
CA PRO A 206 -23.67 9.99 20.56
C PRO A 206 -24.23 10.04 19.14
N SER A 207 -23.38 9.92 18.10
CA SER A 207 -23.83 9.96 16.71
C SER A 207 -24.19 8.56 16.18
N ASN A 208 -24.87 8.52 15.03
CA ASN A 208 -25.15 7.29 14.29
C ASN A 208 -23.92 6.76 13.53
N HIS A 209 -22.96 7.62 13.17
CA HIS A 209 -21.77 7.27 12.40
C HIS A 209 -20.55 6.93 13.27
N LYS A 210 -20.56 7.36 14.54
CA LYS A 210 -19.60 7.02 15.60
C LYS A 210 -18.13 7.38 15.36
N TYR A 211 -17.86 8.31 14.45
CA TYR A 211 -16.51 8.84 14.20
C TYR A 211 -16.04 9.81 15.30
N ASP A 212 -16.99 10.34 16.07
CA ASP A 212 -16.83 11.15 17.25
C ASP A 212 -16.94 10.28 18.50
N ALA A 213 -16.00 9.36 18.67
CA ALA A 213 -15.97 8.43 19.81
C ALA A 213 -15.82 9.19 21.14
N VAL A 214 -16.63 8.81 22.14
CA VAL A 214 -16.50 9.24 23.54
C VAL A 214 -15.71 8.24 24.37
N ASP A 215 -15.67 6.98 23.94
CA ASP A 215 -14.92 5.91 24.60
C ASP A 215 -14.43 4.89 23.56
N PHE A 216 -13.10 4.76 23.43
CA PHE A 216 -12.48 3.81 22.51
C PHE A 216 -12.33 2.39 23.08
N TYR A 217 -12.58 2.19 24.38
CA TYR A 217 -12.40 0.90 25.04
C TYR A 217 -13.62 0.00 24.94
N HIS A 218 -14.81 0.59 24.75
CA HIS A 218 -16.07 -0.13 24.70
C HIS A 218 -16.80 0.07 23.37
N VAL A 219 -17.52 -0.96 22.97
CA VAL A 219 -18.49 -0.93 21.88
C VAL A 219 -19.76 -0.22 22.34
N ASP A 220 -20.36 0.56 21.45
CA ASP A 220 -21.58 1.31 21.73
C ASP A 220 -22.74 0.39 22.17
N PRO A 221 -23.45 0.71 23.27
CA PRO A 221 -24.59 -0.07 23.73
C PRO A 221 -25.69 -0.20 22.67
N GLY A 222 -25.88 0.80 21.81
CA GLY A 222 -26.82 0.75 20.69
C GLY A 222 -26.44 -0.25 19.60
N PHE A 223 -25.22 -0.78 19.65
CA PHE A 223 -24.75 -1.87 18.79
C PHE A 223 -24.65 -3.22 19.53
N GLY A 224 -25.01 -3.26 20.81
CA GLY A 224 -25.05 -4.47 21.64
C GLY A 224 -23.82 -4.68 22.54
N GLY A 225 -22.90 -3.70 22.59
CA GLY A 225 -21.75 -3.74 23.49
C GLY A 225 -20.69 -4.78 23.14
N ASP A 226 -19.74 -4.95 24.06
CA ASP A 226 -18.55 -5.79 23.86
C ASP A 226 -18.92 -7.27 23.65
N GLU A 227 -19.99 -7.75 24.31
CA GLU A 227 -20.47 -9.12 24.10
C GLU A 227 -20.92 -9.35 22.65
N ALA A 228 -21.66 -8.41 22.05
CA ALA A 228 -22.13 -8.55 20.68
C ALA A 228 -20.98 -8.55 19.67
N LEU A 229 -19.92 -7.76 19.92
CA LEU A 229 -18.70 -7.82 19.10
C LEU A 229 -17.99 -9.18 19.24
N HIS A 230 -17.90 -9.72 20.46
CA HIS A 230 -17.31 -11.03 20.68
C HIS A 230 -18.07 -12.13 19.93
N GLU A 231 -19.40 -12.14 20.03
CA GLU A 231 -20.28 -13.07 19.32
C GLU A 231 -20.10 -12.96 17.80
N LEU A 232 -20.12 -11.75 17.26
CA LEU A 232 -19.91 -11.49 15.84
C LEU A 232 -18.56 -12.04 15.36
N VAL A 233 -17.47 -11.72 16.06
CA VAL A 233 -16.12 -12.16 15.68
C VAL A 233 -16.01 -13.68 15.70
N GLN A 234 -16.55 -14.35 16.73
CA GLN A 234 -16.54 -15.81 16.80
C GLN A 234 -17.37 -16.42 15.66
N ALA A 235 -18.57 -15.91 15.43
CA ALA A 235 -19.46 -16.39 14.37
C ALA A 235 -18.88 -16.16 12.97
N ALA A 236 -18.21 -15.04 12.74
CA ALA A 236 -17.53 -14.70 11.50
C ALA A 236 -16.32 -15.62 11.27
N HIS A 237 -15.45 -15.78 12.27
CA HIS A 237 -14.30 -16.67 12.19
C HIS A 237 -14.71 -18.14 11.98
N GLY A 238 -15.80 -18.58 12.61
CA GLY A 238 -16.37 -19.92 12.39
C GLY A 238 -16.83 -20.18 10.95
N ARG A 239 -17.03 -19.12 10.16
CA ARG A 239 -17.38 -19.14 8.74
C ARG A 239 -16.21 -18.82 7.80
N GLY A 240 -15.00 -18.68 8.34
CA GLY A 240 -13.82 -18.29 7.57
C GLY A 240 -13.71 -16.80 7.26
N LEU A 241 -14.66 -15.97 7.70
CA LEU A 241 -14.62 -14.52 7.54
C LEU A 241 -13.57 -13.91 8.46
N LYS A 242 -12.98 -12.79 8.06
CA LYS A 242 -12.18 -11.90 8.91
C LYS A 242 -12.98 -10.66 9.29
N VAL A 243 -12.62 -10.02 10.39
CA VAL A 243 -13.23 -8.77 10.84
C VAL A 243 -12.14 -7.69 10.95
N VAL A 244 -12.38 -6.54 10.32
CA VAL A 244 -11.56 -5.33 10.41
C VAL A 244 -12.41 -4.23 11.00
N LEU A 245 -11.87 -3.55 12.02
CA LEU A 245 -12.55 -2.44 12.69
C LEU A 245 -11.98 -1.11 12.21
N ASP A 246 -12.86 -0.14 12.01
CA ASP A 246 -12.46 1.26 11.87
C ASP A 246 -12.01 1.83 13.22
N ALA A 247 -10.89 2.55 13.21
CA ALA A 247 -10.34 3.23 14.38
C ALA A 247 -10.02 4.68 14.04
N SER A 248 -10.90 5.60 14.43
CA SER A 248 -10.76 7.04 14.19
C SER A 248 -9.81 7.68 15.22
N PHE A 249 -8.49 7.46 15.08
CA PHE A 249 -7.50 8.03 16.02
C PHE A 249 -7.13 9.49 15.75
N ASN A 250 -7.53 10.04 14.60
CA ASN A 250 -7.18 11.41 14.23
C ASN A 250 -7.95 12.47 15.04
N HIS A 251 -9.12 12.12 15.58
CA HIS A 251 -10.01 13.02 16.32
C HIS A 251 -10.93 12.23 17.25
N CYS A 252 -11.50 12.88 18.25
CA CYS A 252 -12.46 12.30 19.20
C CYS A 252 -13.60 13.29 19.46
N TYR A 253 -14.64 12.85 20.19
CA TYR A 253 -15.71 13.73 20.63
C TYR A 253 -15.17 14.88 21.48
N PRO A 254 -15.74 16.11 21.42
CA PRO A 254 -15.25 17.25 22.19
C PRO A 254 -15.21 17.06 23.72
N GLN A 255 -15.93 16.06 24.26
CA GLN A 255 -16.00 15.74 25.69
C GLN A 255 -15.33 14.39 26.05
N PHE A 256 -14.43 13.89 25.20
CA PHE A 256 -13.64 12.68 25.46
C PHE A 256 -12.68 12.89 26.64
N PHE A 257 -12.97 12.31 27.82
CA PHE A 257 -12.13 12.37 29.03
C PHE A 257 -12.20 11.08 29.86
#